data_AF-A0A2V5MPJ0-F1
#
_entry.id   AF-A0A2V5MPJ0-F1
#
_cell.length_a   1.000
_cell.length_b   1.000
_cell.length_c   1.000
_cell.angle_alpha   90.00
_cell.angle_beta   90.00
_cell.angle_gamma   90.00
#
_symmetry.space_group_name_H-M   'P 1'
#
loop_
_entity.id
_entity.type
_entity.pdbx_description
1 polymer ?
#
loop_
_entity_poly.entity_id
_entity_poly.type
_entity_poly.pdbx_seq_one_letter_code
_entity_poly.pdbx_strand_id
1 'polypeptide(L)'
;MVTRATVTSSKTVDFSFRGPFGFEAHTVLLSVDGDSPSQYAFESVGGNICLVGIVDFAEIRPQCTEVTLAVHYEIKNKLFAWLDRRLHFVDSFVNAELRSIRAHFEGIRSSYLERPRVMPVLQTATA
;
A
#
# COMPACT_ATOMS: atom_id res chain seq x y z
N MET A 1 -4.16 15.23 3.29
CA MET A 1 -3.51 13.91 3.29
C MET A 1 -2.88 13.72 4.67
N VAL A 2 -3.54 12.91 5.51
CA VAL A 2 -2.97 12.34 6.74
C VAL A 2 -3.60 10.95 6.84
N THR A 3 -2.78 9.93 6.59
CA THR A 3 -3.13 8.52 6.74
C THR A 3 -2.46 8.07 8.03
N ARG A 4 -3.22 7.85 9.10
CA ARG A 4 -2.65 7.32 10.35
C ARG A 4 -2.80 5.81 10.32
N ALA A 5 -1.69 5.11 10.12
CA ALA A 5 -1.58 3.67 10.32
C ALA A 5 -0.80 3.44 11.62
N THR A 6 -1.46 2.99 12.69
CA THR A 6 -0.77 2.61 13.93
C THR A 6 -0.78 1.09 14.05
N VAL A 7 0.40 0.47 13.98
CA VAL A 7 0.57 -0.98 14.18
C VAL A 7 0.71 -1.22 15.68
N THR A 8 -0.24 -1.94 16.29
CA THR A 8 -0.15 -2.31 17.70
C THR A 8 0.52 -3.69 17.83
N SER A 9 0.95 -4.04 19.04
CA SER A 9 1.59 -5.32 19.37
C SER A 9 0.72 -6.56 19.09
N SER A 10 -0.58 -6.38 18.82
CA SER A 10 -1.56 -7.43 18.54
C SER A 10 -1.75 -7.75 17.05
N LYS A 11 -0.81 -7.36 16.17
CA LYS A 11 -0.94 -7.48 14.69
C LYS A 11 -2.17 -6.75 14.11
N THR A 12 -2.74 -5.81 14.85
CA THR A 12 -3.85 -4.97 14.35
C THR A 12 -3.29 -3.67 13.78
N VAL A 13 -3.84 -3.23 12.66
CA VAL A 13 -3.54 -1.93 12.06
C VAL A 13 -4.78 -1.05 12.17
N ASP A 14 -4.69 0.04 12.93
CA ASP A 14 -5.69 1.09 12.90
C ASP A 14 -5.53 1.88 11.60
N PHE A 15 -6.59 1.94 10.79
CA PHE A 15 -6.61 2.59 9.49
C PHE A 15 -7.73 3.62 9.40
N SER A 16 -7.39 4.83 8.98
CA SER A 16 -8.36 5.88 8.69
C SER A 16 -7.99 6.68 7.45
N PHE A 17 -8.99 7.08 6.68
CA PHE A 17 -8.85 8.04 5.60
C PHE A 17 -10.04 8.98 5.49
N ARG A 18 -9.78 10.19 5.01
CA ARG A 18 -10.82 11.19 4.73
C ARG A 18 -11.13 11.23 3.25
N GLY A 19 -12.36 10.91 2.92
CA GLY A 19 -12.94 11.07 1.60
C GLY A 19 -13.62 12.43 1.42
N PRO A 20 -14.26 12.65 0.26
CA PRO A 20 -14.98 13.88 -0.03
C PRO A 20 -16.24 14.02 0.84
N PHE A 21 -16.80 15.24 0.89
CA PHE A 21 -18.07 15.55 1.59
C PHE A 21 -18.11 15.16 3.08
N GLY A 22 -16.95 15.23 3.75
CA GLY A 22 -16.85 14.92 5.18
C GLY A 22 -16.88 13.43 5.50
N PHE A 23 -16.77 12.55 4.50
CA PHE A 23 -16.61 11.13 4.75
C PHE A 23 -15.27 10.87 5.46
N GLU A 24 -15.32 10.20 6.60
CA GLU A 24 -14.13 9.71 7.29
C GLU A 24 -14.31 8.21 7.50
N ALA A 25 -13.59 7.43 6.71
CA ALA A 25 -13.51 5.99 6.90
C ALA A 25 -12.53 5.70 8.03
N HIS A 26 -12.93 4.80 8.90
CA HIS A 26 -12.15 4.28 10.01
C HIS A 26 -12.41 2.79 10.12
N THR A 27 -11.34 2.01 10.22
CA THR A 27 -11.41 0.56 10.41
C THR A 27 -10.17 0.06 11.15
N VAL A 28 -10.28 -1.13 11.72
CA VAL A 28 -9.14 -1.84 12.31
C VAL A 28 -8.94 -3.10 11.51
N LEU A 29 -7.77 -3.24 10.90
CA LEU A 29 -7.40 -4.41 10.10
C LEU A 29 -6.67 -5.42 10.98
N LEU A 30 -7.02 -6.69 10.81
CA LEU A 30 -6.28 -7.84 11.30
C LEU A 30 -5.60 -8.54 10.14
N SER A 31 -4.37 -9.00 10.35
CA SER A 31 -3.79 -10.03 9.50
C SER A 31 -4.51 -11.34 9.76
N VAL A 32 -4.92 -12.00 8.69
CA VAL A 32 -5.42 -13.38 8.71
C VAL A 32 -4.41 -14.29 8.03
N ASP A 33 -4.52 -15.59 8.28
CA ASP A 33 -3.66 -16.57 7.61
C ASP A 33 -3.96 -16.57 6.11
N GLY A 34 -2.91 -16.39 5.30
CA GLY A 34 -2.99 -16.49 3.84
C GLY A 34 -2.79 -17.92 3.37
N ASP A 35 -3.12 -18.19 2.10
CA ASP A 35 -2.98 -19.51 1.49
C ASP A 35 -1.52 -19.83 1.09
N SER A 36 -0.63 -18.84 1.13
CA SER A 36 0.76 -18.93 0.70
C SER A 36 1.67 -18.06 1.58
N PRO A 37 2.95 -18.44 1.80
CA PRO A 37 3.94 -17.57 2.45
C PRO A 37 4.25 -16.29 1.65
N SER A 38 3.92 -16.25 0.36
CA SER A 38 4.05 -15.06 -0.50
C SER A 38 2.82 -14.15 -0.45
N GLN A 39 1.85 -14.46 0.41
CA GLN A 39 0.56 -13.79 0.45
C GLN A 39 0.29 -13.25 1.85
N TYR A 40 -0.25 -12.03 1.90
CA TYR A 40 -0.76 -11.41 3.12
C TYR A 40 -2.25 -11.15 2.95
N ALA A 41 -3.06 -11.86 3.72
CA ALA A 41 -4.49 -11.63 3.77
C ALA A 41 -4.83 -10.79 5.02
N PHE A 42 -5.85 -9.95 4.89
CA PHE A 42 -6.28 -9.08 5.97
C PHE A 42 -7.79 -8.83 5.93
N GLU A 43 -8.37 -8.63 7.10
CA GLU A 43 -9.79 -8.31 7.25
C GLU A 43 -10.02 -7.23 8.29
N SER A 44 -11.09 -6.47 8.11
CA SER A 44 -11.53 -5.48 9.07
C SER A 44 -12.33 -6.13 10.20
N VAL A 45 -12.07 -5.75 11.44
CA VAL A 45 -12.84 -6.20 12.62
C VAL A 45 -13.69 -5.11 13.26
N GLY A 46 -13.68 -3.90 12.71
CA GLY A 46 -14.40 -2.78 13.32
C GLY A 46 -14.57 -1.57 12.41
N GLY A 47 -15.09 -0.50 12.99
CA GLY A 47 -15.24 0.79 12.29
C GLY A 47 -16.44 0.87 11.34
N ASN A 48 -16.44 1.87 10.47
CA ASN A 48 -17.56 2.25 9.61
C ASN A 48 -17.40 1.82 8.14
N ILE A 49 -16.26 1.20 7.81
CA ILE A 49 -16.00 0.53 6.53
C ILE A 49 -15.51 -0.89 6.83
N CYS A 50 -16.14 -1.88 6.19
CA CYS A 50 -15.66 -3.24 6.16
C CYS A 50 -14.68 -3.37 5.00
N LEU A 51 -13.57 -4.05 5.21
CA LEU A 51 -12.51 -4.17 4.23
C LEU A 51 -11.84 -5.53 4.37
N VAL A 52 -11.82 -6.31 3.30
CA VAL A 52 -11.17 -7.61 3.23
C VAL A 52 -10.28 -7.58 2.01
N GLY A 53 -9.04 -8.03 2.15
CA GLY A 53 -8.12 -7.97 1.04
C GLY A 53 -6.99 -8.96 1.16
N ILE A 54 -6.31 -9.10 0.04
CA ILE A 54 -5.16 -9.98 -0.13
C ILE A 54 -4.10 -9.18 -0.89
N VAL A 55 -2.88 -9.26 -0.40
CA VAL A 55 -1.66 -8.81 -1.08
C VAL A 55 -0.88 -10.04 -1.49
N ASP A 56 -0.61 -10.21 -2.78
CA ASP A 56 0.22 -11.28 -3.31
C ASP A 56 1.53 -10.71 -3.88
N PHE A 57 2.63 -11.39 -3.58
CA PHE A 57 3.98 -11.01 -3.98
C PHE A 57 4.55 -12.06 -4.92
N ALA A 58 4.64 -11.75 -6.22
CA ALA A 58 5.14 -12.66 -7.24
C ALA A 58 6.45 -12.14 -7.84
N GLU A 59 7.54 -12.93 -7.78
CA GLU A 59 8.78 -12.58 -8.46
C GLU A 59 8.66 -12.91 -9.96
N ILE A 60 8.60 -11.88 -10.80
CA ILE A 60 8.54 -12.06 -12.26
C ILE A 60 9.94 -12.16 -12.87
N ARG A 61 10.92 -11.45 -12.29
CA ARG A 61 12.33 -11.44 -12.73
C ARG A 61 13.24 -11.24 -11.52
N PRO A 62 14.54 -11.58 -11.62
CA PRO A 62 15.51 -11.25 -10.58
C PRO A 62 15.41 -9.76 -10.22
N GLN A 63 15.20 -9.48 -8.93
CA GLN A 63 15.06 -8.12 -8.39
C GLN A 63 13.81 -7.36 -8.90
N CYS A 64 12.76 -8.08 -9.31
CA CYS A 64 11.50 -7.50 -9.77
C CYS A 64 10.31 -8.32 -9.24
N THR A 65 9.68 -7.80 -8.19
CA THR A 65 8.46 -8.37 -7.59
C THR A 65 7.24 -7.59 -8.06
N GLU A 66 6.25 -8.30 -8.61
CA GLU A 66 4.91 -7.80 -8.80
C GLU A 66 4.14 -7.92 -7.50
N VAL A 67 3.48 -6.82 -7.11
CA VAL A 67 2.64 -6.75 -5.92
C VAL A 67 1.21 -6.58 -6.39
N THR A 68 0.38 -7.59 -6.16
CA THR A 68 -1.04 -7.57 -6.51
C THR A 68 -1.85 -7.30 -5.25
N LEU A 69 -2.60 -6.20 -5.24
CA LEU A 69 -3.54 -5.88 -4.15
C LEU A 69 -4.97 -6.12 -4.63
N ALA A 70 -5.65 -7.10 -4.04
CA ALA A 70 -7.08 -7.33 -4.21
C ALA A 70 -7.81 -6.88 -2.95
N VAL A 71 -8.75 -5.94 -3.07
CA VAL A 71 -9.52 -5.41 -1.94
C VAL A 71 -11.00 -5.45 -2.26
N HIS A 72 -11.77 -6.02 -1.33
CA HIS A 72 -13.20 -5.88 -1.25
C HIS A 72 -13.53 -4.95 -0.08
N TYR A 73 -14.43 -3.98 -0.31
CA TYR A 73 -14.85 -3.06 0.74
C TYR A 73 -16.37 -2.85 0.72
N GLU A 74 -16.91 -2.54 1.90
CA GLU A 74 -18.31 -2.20 2.09
C GLU A 74 -18.43 -1.04 3.09
N ILE A 75 -19.05 0.06 2.66
CA ILE A 75 -19.33 1.20 3.53
C ILE A 75 -20.64 0.94 4.28
N LYS A 76 -20.60 0.91 5.62
CA LYS A 76 -21.79 0.60 6.44
C LYS A 76 -22.91 1.63 6.30
N ASN A 77 -22.57 2.89 6.03
CA ASN A 77 -23.54 3.95 5.83
C ASN A 77 -24.03 3.98 4.37
N LYS A 78 -25.32 3.71 4.16
CA LYS A 78 -25.95 3.65 2.82
C LYS A 78 -25.83 4.94 2.00
N LEU A 79 -25.85 6.12 2.63
CA LEU A 79 -25.68 7.40 1.93
C LEU A 79 -24.27 7.51 1.35
N PHE A 80 -23.26 7.20 2.15
CA PHE A 80 -21.87 7.22 1.69
C PHE A 80 -21.55 6.07 0.74
N ALA A 81 -22.16 4.89 0.91
CA ALA A 81 -22.06 3.80 -0.06
C ALA A 81 -22.65 4.20 -1.43
N TRP A 82 -23.78 4.89 -1.44
CA TRP A 82 -24.36 5.42 -2.68
C TRP A 82 -23.48 6.50 -3.30
N LEU A 83 -22.94 7.41 -2.49
CA LEU A 83 -22.05 8.47 -2.94
C LEU A 83 -20.75 7.91 -3.53
N ASP A 84 -20.18 6.90 -2.87
CA ASP A 84 -18.99 6.20 -3.36
C ASP A 84 -19.27 5.46 -4.66
N ARG A 85 -20.41 4.78 -4.79
CA ARG A 85 -20.81 4.17 -6.06
C ARG A 85 -20.95 5.18 -7.20
N ARG A 86 -21.17 6.46 -6.89
CA ARG A 86 -21.28 7.53 -7.88
C ARG A 86 -19.94 8.19 -8.21
N LEU A 87 -19.03 8.28 -7.23
CA LEU A 87 -17.81 9.07 -7.30
C LEU A 87 -16.51 8.23 -7.27
N HIS A 88 -16.61 6.95 -6.94
CA HIS A 88 -15.51 5.99 -6.82
C HIS A 88 -14.34 6.53 -5.98
N PHE A 89 -14.65 7.14 -4.83
CA PHE A 89 -13.62 7.83 -4.05
C PHE A 89 -12.77 6.85 -3.25
N VAL A 90 -13.31 5.70 -2.83
CA VAL A 90 -12.53 4.63 -2.19
C VAL A 90 -11.53 4.05 -3.20
N ASP A 91 -11.99 3.70 -4.40
CA ASP A 91 -11.13 3.18 -5.48
C ASP A 91 -10.05 4.18 -5.86
N SER A 92 -10.41 5.46 -5.97
CA SER A 92 -9.46 6.54 -6.28
C SER A 92 -8.39 6.68 -5.20
N PHE A 93 -8.79 6.57 -3.93
CA PHE A 93 -7.87 6.60 -2.79
C PHE A 93 -6.91 5.40 -2.83
N VAL A 94 -7.42 4.18 -2.96
CA VAL A 94 -6.60 2.95 -3.00
C VAL A 94 -5.61 3.00 -4.15
N ASN A 95 -6.04 3.42 -5.34
CA ASN A 95 -5.15 3.56 -6.49
C ASN A 95 -4.10 4.67 -6.30
N ALA A 96 -4.43 5.76 -5.62
CA ALA A 96 -3.47 6.81 -5.31
C ALA A 96 -2.39 6.32 -4.33
N GLU A 97 -2.77 5.57 -3.30
CA GLU A 97 -1.82 4.99 -2.34
C GLU A 97 -0.94 3.92 -2.99
N LEU A 98 -1.51 3.03 -3.83
CA LEU A 98 -0.71 2.07 -4.61
C LEU A 98 0.30 2.78 -5.52
N ARG A 99 -0.11 3.87 -6.16
CA ARG A 99 0.78 4.69 -7.00
C ARG A 99 1.88 5.37 -6.17
N SER A 100 1.54 5.84 -4.97
CA SER A 100 2.49 6.45 -4.02
C SER A 100 3.54 5.43 -3.56
N ILE A 101 3.10 4.23 -3.17
CA ILE A 101 3.96 3.11 -2.77
C ILE A 101 4.88 2.73 -3.94
N ARG A 102 4.32 2.58 -5.14
CA ARG A 102 5.11 2.31 -6.35
C ARG A 102 6.16 3.40 -6.59
N ALA A 103 5.79 4.68 -6.54
CA ALA A 103 6.70 5.79 -6.73
C ALA A 103 7.80 5.82 -5.65
N HIS A 104 7.47 5.47 -4.41
CA HIS A 104 8.44 5.35 -3.33
C HIS A 104 9.49 4.27 -3.63
N PHE A 105 9.06 3.09 -4.05
CA PHE A 105 9.98 2.00 -4.40
C PHE A 105 10.76 2.27 -5.70
N GLU A 106 10.15 2.91 -6.70
CA GLU A 106 10.86 3.35 -7.91
C GLU A 106 11.89 4.44 -7.60
N GLY A 107 11.59 5.39 -6.71
CA GLY A 107 12.53 6.40 -6.23
C GLY A 107 13.70 5.81 -5.45
N ILE A 108 13.44 4.82 -4.59
CA ILE A 108 14.48 4.05 -3.91
C ILE A 108 15.32 3.27 -4.93
N ARG A 109 14.70 2.62 -5.93
CA ARG A 109 15.42 1.90 -6.98
C ARG A 109 16.30 2.82 -7.84
N SER A 110 15.81 4.02 -8.18
CA SER A 110 16.61 5.05 -8.84
C SER A 110 17.84 5.43 -8.00
N SER A 111 17.66 5.53 -6.68
CA SER A 111 18.74 5.86 -5.74
C SER A 111 19.81 4.75 -5.64
N TYR A 112 19.42 3.48 -5.74
CA TYR A 112 20.35 2.35 -5.78
C TYR A 112 21.06 2.21 -7.13
N LEU A 113 20.38 2.49 -8.24
CA LEU A 113 20.99 2.46 -9.57
C LEU A 113 22.00 3.60 -9.80
N GLU A 114 21.86 4.73 -9.10
CA GLU A 114 22.81 5.86 -9.15
C GLU A 114 24.10 5.68 -8.30
N ARG A 115 24.31 4.53 -7.66
CA ARG A 115 25.63 4.17 -7.08
C ARG A 115 26.15 2.88 -7.71
N PRO A 116 27.03 3.02 -8.71
CA PRO A 116 28.43 3.24 -8.39
C PRO A 116 29.02 4.43 -9.16
N ARG A 117 29.36 5.52 -8.46
CA ARG A 117 30.48 6.36 -8.89
C ARG A 117 31.74 5.53 -8.70
N VAL A 118 32.11 4.77 -9.73
CA VAL A 118 33.49 4.33 -9.91
C VAL A 118 34.31 5.61 -10.02
N MET A 119 35.02 5.97 -8.95
CA MET A 119 36.03 7.01 -9.02
C MET A 119 37.07 6.54 -10.04
N PRO A 120 37.40 7.31 -11.08
CA PRO A 120 38.56 7.00 -11.88
C PRO A 120 39.78 7.20 -10.96
N VAL A 121 40.40 6.09 -10.56
CA VAL A 121 41.76 6.13 -10.04
C VAL A 121 42.63 6.61 -11.20
N LEU A 122 43.01 7.89 -11.16
CA LEU A 122 44.04 8.44 -12.02
C LEU A 122 45.34 7.67 -11.73
N GLN A 123 45.66 6.70 -12.59
CA GLN A 123 46.99 6.13 -12.70
C GLN A 123 47.94 7.24 -13.15
N THR A 124 48.71 7.81 -12.24
CA THR A 124 49.96 8.49 -12.60
C THR A 124 51.04 7.43 -12.79
N ALA A 125 51.31 7.14 -14.05
CA ALA A 125 52.46 6.34 -14.46
C ALA A 125 53.76 7.05 -14.04
N THR A 126 54.63 6.28 -13.40
CA THR A 126 56.06 6.56 -13.26
C THR A 126 56.73 6.70 -14.63
N ALA A 127 57.49 7.78 -14.81
CA ALA A 127 58.66 7.86 -15.68
C ALA A 127 59.66 8.81 -15.04
#